data_AF-D3IMK9-F1
#
_entry.id   AF-D3IMK9-F1
#
_cell.length_a   1.000
_cell.length_b   1.000
_cell.length_c   1.000
_cell.angle_alpha   90.00
_cell.angle_beta   90.00
_cell.angle_gamma   90.00
#
_symmetry.space_group_name_H-M   'P 1'
#
loop_
_entity.id
_entity.type
_entity.pdbx_description
1 polymer ?
#
loop_
_entity_poly.entity_id
_entity_poly.type
_entity_poly.pdbx_seq_one_letter_code
_entity_poly.pdbx_strand_id
1 'polypeptide(L)'
;MKYLFTLVFAILAGVATTKAQTVTITKSDGSTVTYKASEIKNIQFTNEESQVKPIHTFTGYIVVNSPMFMDTYYGEEAKMEIFAQGKKSICKFTDAKWGTGTFEVTLNDGEIRGSGKISVADPHKAGQTKEYEALISGPMAAVNISIKGLMGGTTIKWRNGKAPEKVKLSGTYLGDNSVSVTGLTYVAKNTGYSFWVNDDGTYTIMVLGQKLEGTLMGDLTLGAYTINNLVYDKKTETFSKDYSNDGLKLKFKKGAETEYKEYLLTKATIKATFGKDGSLKVENNFTAGHMPFPLQGVFNGKIYKM
;
A
#
# COMPACT_ATOMS: atom_id res chain seq x y z
N MET A 1 5.55 42.95 13.56
CA MET A 1 6.44 43.93 14.22
C MET A 1 7.62 43.17 14.80
N LYS A 2 8.86 43.60 14.53
CA LYS A 2 10.05 42.97 15.14
C LYS A 2 10.12 43.44 16.59
N TYR A 3 9.82 42.56 17.55
CA TYR A 3 9.99 42.89 18.96
C TYR A 3 11.49 42.83 19.28
N LEU A 4 12.16 43.99 19.18
CA LEU A 4 13.46 44.19 19.81
C LEU A 4 13.22 44.20 21.32
N PHE A 5 13.45 43.08 21.99
CA PHE A 5 13.61 43.08 23.44
C PHE A 5 14.93 43.79 23.75
N THR A 6 14.85 45.11 23.97
CA THR A 6 15.94 45.85 24.58
C THR A 6 16.03 45.37 26.03
N LEU A 7 16.98 44.49 26.31
CA LEU A 7 17.27 44.05 27.68
C LEU A 7 17.84 45.27 28.42
N VAL A 8 17.00 45.97 29.18
CA VAL A 8 17.50 46.86 30.23
C VAL A 8 18.19 45.94 31.22
N PHE A 9 19.52 45.96 31.23
CA PHE A 9 20.29 45.47 32.37
C PHE A 9 19.83 46.32 33.55
N ALA A 10 18.82 45.84 34.28
CA ALA A 10 18.64 46.23 35.66
C ALA A 10 19.91 45.74 36.35
N ILE A 11 20.87 46.65 36.49
CA ILE A 11 22.04 46.48 37.32
C ILE A 11 21.49 46.00 38.65
N LEU A 12 21.72 44.72 38.95
CA LEU A 12 21.44 44.16 40.25
C LEU A 12 22.43 44.84 41.19
N ALA A 13 22.07 46.02 41.68
CA ALA A 13 22.72 46.59 42.84
C ALA A 13 22.64 45.50 43.91
N GLY A 14 23.81 45.00 44.30
CA GLY A 14 23.97 43.97 45.30
C GLY A 14 23.40 44.45 46.62
N VAL A 15 22.10 44.27 46.81
CA VAL A 15 21.53 44.21 48.14
C VAL A 15 21.71 42.76 48.56
N ALA A 16 22.73 42.54 49.40
CA ALA A 16 22.95 41.27 50.08
C ALA A 16 21.72 40.97 50.95
N THR A 17 20.71 40.35 50.34
CA THR A 17 19.55 39.81 51.04
C THR A 17 19.78 38.31 51.19
N THR A 18 19.53 37.80 52.38
CA THR A 18 19.70 36.38 52.76
C THR A 18 18.65 35.44 52.13
N LYS A 19 17.98 35.87 51.06
CA LYS A 19 16.88 35.15 50.41
C LYS A 19 17.25 34.75 48.98
N ALA A 20 16.86 33.54 48.59
CA ALA A 20 17.12 33.00 47.26
C ALA A 20 16.47 33.88 46.17
N GLN A 21 17.25 34.24 45.16
CA GLN A 21 16.78 35.04 44.02
C GLN A 21 15.99 34.16 43.04
N THR A 22 14.99 34.74 42.38
CA THR A 22 14.17 34.07 41.36
C THR A 22 14.14 34.90 40.08
N VAL A 23 13.93 34.22 38.96
CA VAL A 23 13.71 34.83 37.64
C VAL A 23 12.29 34.51 37.21
N THR A 24 11.49 35.53 36.93
CA THR A 24 10.10 35.37 36.44
C THR A 24 10.02 35.82 34.99
N ILE A 25 9.57 34.93 34.11
CA ILE A 25 9.28 35.21 32.71
C ILE A 25 7.77 35.34 32.58
N THR A 26 7.29 36.54 32.23
CA THR A 26 5.88 36.78 31.91
C THR A 26 5.67 36.64 30.42
N LYS A 27 4.78 35.74 30.01
CA LYS A 27 4.41 35.52 28.62
C LYS A 27 3.43 36.59 28.14
N SER A 28 3.26 36.71 26.82
CA SER A 28 2.33 37.66 26.20
C SER A 28 0.86 37.40 26.54
N ASP A 29 0.50 36.18 26.94
CA ASP A 29 -0.83 35.81 27.43
C ASP A 29 -1.05 36.15 28.92
N GLY A 30 -0.07 36.77 29.58
CA GLY A 30 -0.10 37.13 30.99
C GLY A 30 0.27 35.99 31.95
N SER A 31 0.46 34.76 31.46
CA SER A 31 0.95 33.66 32.29
C SER A 31 2.42 33.86 32.66
N THR A 32 2.80 33.41 33.85
CA THR A 32 4.16 33.55 34.36
C THR A 32 4.82 32.20 34.58
N VAL A 33 6.13 32.16 34.38
CA VAL A 33 6.98 31.03 34.76
C VAL A 33 8.10 31.55 35.64
N THR A 34 8.27 30.99 36.83
CA THR A 34 9.28 31.44 37.81
C THR A 34 10.27 30.32 38.09
N TYR A 35 11.56 30.63 38.00
CA TYR A 35 12.67 29.73 38.28
C TYR A 35 13.51 30.25 39.43
N LYS A 36 14.11 29.39 40.25
CA LYS A 36 15.16 29.85 41.18
C LYS A 36 16.42 30.16 40.37
N ALA A 37 17.12 31.23 40.72
CA ALA A 37 18.35 31.61 40.01
C ALA A 37 19.41 30.49 40.01
N SER A 38 19.46 29.67 41.06
CA SER A 38 20.35 28.51 41.16
C SER A 38 20.06 27.37 40.18
N GLU A 39 18.88 27.36 39.55
CA GLU A 39 18.45 26.29 38.62
C GLU A 39 18.75 26.65 37.16
N ILE A 40 19.20 27.88 36.89
CA ILE A 40 19.41 28.39 35.53
C ILE A 40 20.88 28.28 35.15
N LYS A 41 21.18 27.44 34.16
CA LYS A 41 22.53 27.32 33.59
C LYS A 41 22.80 28.30 32.45
N ASN A 42 21.81 28.54 31.58
CA ASN A 42 21.86 29.49 30.47
C ASN A 42 20.45 29.90 30.01
N ILE A 43 20.33 30.99 29.26
CA ILE A 43 19.11 31.42 28.57
C ILE A 43 19.48 31.67 27.11
N GLN A 44 18.77 31.03 26.16
CA GLN A 44 19.01 31.16 24.73
C GLN A 44 17.72 31.54 24.00
N PHE A 45 17.82 32.47 23.06
CA PHE A 45 16.73 32.86 22.17
C PHE A 45 17.05 32.33 20.77
N THR A 46 16.12 31.57 20.19
CA THR A 46 16.19 31.10 18.80
C THR A 46 15.09 31.77 17.99
N ASN A 47 15.34 32.07 16.72
CA ASN A 47 14.28 32.55 15.83
C ASN A 47 13.25 31.44 15.64
N GLU A 48 11.96 31.78 15.69
CA GLU A 48 10.91 30.89 15.19
C GLU A 48 11.11 30.77 13.67
N GLU A 49 11.66 29.63 13.22
CA GLU A 49 11.57 29.28 11.81
C GLU A 49 10.07 29.16 11.48
N SER A 50 9.58 30.07 10.65
CA SER A 50 8.23 29.97 10.12
C SER A 50 8.11 28.62 9.41
N GLN A 51 7.20 27.75 9.87
CA GLN A 51 6.93 26.48 9.19
C GLN A 51 6.70 26.75 7.70
N VAL A 52 7.59 26.24 6.85
CA VAL A 52 7.44 26.34 5.40
C VAL A 52 6.15 25.62 5.04
N LYS A 53 5.13 26.37 4.64
CA LYS A 53 3.85 25.81 4.23
C LYS A 53 4.02 25.13 2.87
N PRO A 54 3.33 24.01 2.62
CA PRO A 54 3.31 23.42 1.29
C PRO A 54 2.69 24.41 0.30
N ILE A 55 3.26 24.47 -0.90
CA ILE A 55 2.69 25.24 -2.01
C ILE A 55 1.46 24.54 -2.60
N HIS A 56 1.43 23.21 -2.52
CA HIS A 56 0.28 22.39 -2.90
C HIS A 56 0.13 21.21 -1.95
N THR A 57 -1.13 20.86 -1.65
CA THR A 57 -1.49 19.67 -0.90
C THR A 57 -2.55 18.92 -1.66
N PHE A 58 -2.31 17.64 -1.90
CA PHE A 58 -3.23 16.72 -2.55
C PHE A 58 -3.55 15.57 -1.62
N THR A 59 -4.79 15.10 -1.68
CA THR A 59 -5.24 13.89 -1.01
C THR A 59 -5.63 12.89 -2.08
N GLY A 60 -5.22 11.65 -1.90
CA GLY A 60 -5.44 10.60 -2.87
C GLY A 60 -5.52 9.23 -2.23
N TYR A 61 -5.87 8.25 -3.05
CA TYR A 61 -5.89 6.87 -2.62
C TYR A 61 -4.62 6.13 -3.01
N ILE A 62 -4.36 5.04 -2.28
CA ILE A 62 -3.23 4.18 -2.53
C ILE A 62 -3.64 2.74 -2.81
N VAL A 63 -2.96 2.18 -3.80
CA VAL A 63 -2.92 0.75 -4.10
C VAL A 63 -1.47 0.32 -3.99
N VAL A 64 -1.18 -0.76 -3.28
CA VAL A 64 0.21 -1.18 -3.01
C VAL A 64 0.48 -2.56 -3.59
N ASN A 65 1.63 -2.71 -4.22
CA ASN A 65 2.10 -3.94 -4.82
C ASN A 65 3.40 -4.40 -4.13
N SER A 66 3.54 -5.70 -3.89
CA SER A 66 4.77 -6.32 -3.44
C SER A 66 4.86 -7.77 -3.93
N PRO A 67 5.99 -8.48 -3.76
CA PRO A 67 6.06 -9.91 -4.02
C PRO A 67 5.10 -10.75 -3.17
N MET A 68 4.61 -10.23 -2.03
CA MET A 68 3.71 -10.96 -1.13
C MET A 68 2.23 -10.76 -1.45
N PHE A 69 1.86 -9.67 -2.12
CA PHE A 69 0.49 -9.38 -2.51
C PHE A 69 0.45 -8.44 -3.71
N MET A 70 -0.50 -8.66 -4.60
CA MET A 70 -0.71 -7.80 -5.75
C MET A 70 -1.45 -6.53 -5.36
N ASP A 71 -1.59 -5.59 -6.30
CA ASP A 71 -2.28 -4.30 -6.18
C ASP A 71 -3.43 -4.30 -5.16
N THR A 72 -3.13 -3.97 -3.91
CA THR A 72 -4.07 -4.03 -2.77
C THR A 72 -4.45 -2.63 -2.34
N TYR A 73 -5.75 -2.36 -2.21
CA TYR A 73 -6.27 -1.06 -1.78
C TYR A 73 -6.11 -0.83 -0.27
N TYR A 74 -5.55 0.34 0.09
CA TYR A 74 -5.23 0.67 1.48
C TYR A 74 -5.94 1.89 2.08
N GLY A 75 -6.59 2.73 1.27
CA GLY A 75 -7.33 3.89 1.77
C GLY A 75 -7.23 5.09 0.83
N GLU A 76 -7.91 6.17 1.22
CA GLU A 76 -8.06 7.42 0.45
C GLU A 76 -7.56 8.67 1.20
N GLU A 77 -6.78 8.47 2.27
CA GLU A 77 -6.28 9.55 3.14
C GLU A 77 -4.80 9.89 2.89
N ALA A 78 -4.16 9.23 1.91
CA ALA A 78 -2.75 9.45 1.61
C ALA A 78 -2.53 10.83 1.00
N LYS A 79 -1.54 11.55 1.51
CA LYS A 79 -1.24 12.93 1.12
C LYS A 79 0.04 13.04 0.32
N MET A 80 0.02 13.96 -0.65
CA MET A 80 1.19 14.46 -1.36
C MET A 80 1.26 15.97 -1.15
N GLU A 81 2.33 16.44 -0.52
CA GLU A 81 2.58 17.86 -0.24
C GLU A 81 3.81 18.32 -1.01
N ILE A 82 3.69 19.39 -1.80
CA ILE A 82 4.80 19.96 -2.55
C ILE A 82 5.31 21.21 -1.83
N PHE A 83 6.62 21.33 -1.70
CA PHE A 83 7.30 22.49 -1.12
C PHE A 83 8.31 23.06 -2.14
N ALA A 84 8.44 24.38 -2.15
CA ALA A 84 9.50 25.05 -2.91
C ALA A 84 10.75 25.18 -2.03
N GLN A 85 11.89 24.68 -2.51
CA GLN A 85 13.19 24.83 -1.83
C GLN A 85 14.22 25.37 -2.82
N GLY A 86 14.25 26.70 -2.98
CA GLY A 86 15.10 27.37 -3.96
C GLY A 86 14.71 26.99 -5.39
N LYS A 87 15.64 26.38 -6.15
CA LYS A 87 15.40 25.88 -7.51
C LYS A 87 14.84 24.45 -7.57
N LYS A 88 14.69 23.79 -6.42
CA LYS A 88 14.25 22.39 -6.30
C LYS A 88 12.86 22.32 -5.69
N SER A 89 12.12 21.27 -6.04
CA SER A 89 10.84 20.95 -5.41
C SER A 89 11.03 19.75 -4.48
N ILE A 90 10.43 19.81 -3.31
CA ILE A 90 10.36 18.67 -2.39
C ILE A 90 8.93 18.15 -2.41
N CYS A 91 8.77 16.85 -2.62
CA CYS A 91 7.50 16.15 -2.46
C CYS A 91 7.54 15.36 -1.15
N LYS A 92 6.55 15.59 -0.28
CA LYS A 92 6.35 14.80 0.94
C LYS A 92 5.12 13.91 0.77
N PHE A 93 5.33 12.61 0.91
CA PHE A 93 4.28 11.62 0.98
C PHE A 93 3.92 11.34 2.44
N THR A 94 2.66 11.13 2.76
CA THR A 94 2.21 10.72 4.10
C THR A 94 1.00 9.81 4.01
N ASP A 95 1.09 8.64 4.62
CA ASP A 95 -0.01 7.70 4.82
C ASP A 95 0.11 7.08 6.22
N ALA A 96 -1.03 6.83 6.88
CA ALA A 96 -1.04 6.31 8.25
C ALA A 96 -0.39 4.92 8.36
N LYS A 97 -0.47 4.12 7.30
CA LYS A 97 -0.01 2.73 7.26
C LYS A 97 1.28 2.56 6.49
N TRP A 98 1.38 3.23 5.36
CA TRP A 98 2.51 3.18 4.43
C TRP A 98 3.54 4.28 4.66
N GLY A 99 3.41 5.01 5.78
CA GLY A 99 4.47 5.81 6.35
C GLY A 99 4.64 7.17 5.71
N THR A 100 5.80 7.78 5.93
CA THR A 100 6.12 9.15 5.50
C THR A 100 7.38 9.15 4.65
N GLY A 101 7.34 9.85 3.52
CA GLY A 101 8.48 9.95 2.61
C GLY A 101 8.77 11.38 2.21
N THR A 102 10.04 11.70 1.99
CA THR A 102 10.50 13.00 1.50
C THR A 102 11.39 12.77 0.30
N PHE A 103 11.04 13.43 -0.81
CA PHE A 103 11.67 13.24 -2.11
C PHE A 103 12.08 14.58 -2.69
N GLU A 104 13.31 14.65 -3.19
CA GLU A 104 13.71 15.73 -4.09
C GLU A 104 13.20 15.38 -5.49
N VAL A 105 12.39 16.28 -6.06
CA VAL A 105 11.68 16.01 -7.32
C VAL A 105 11.89 17.10 -8.36
N THR A 106 11.89 16.66 -9.61
CA THR A 106 11.73 17.51 -10.79
C THR A 106 10.29 17.37 -11.29
N LEU A 107 9.67 18.49 -11.60
CA LEU A 107 8.32 18.59 -12.15
C LEU A 107 8.45 19.11 -13.58
N ASN A 108 8.11 18.29 -14.57
CA ASN A 108 8.18 18.69 -15.97
C ASN A 108 7.06 18.06 -16.80
N ASP A 109 6.41 18.83 -17.67
CA ASP A 109 5.39 18.36 -18.62
C ASP A 109 4.29 17.46 -18.01
N GLY A 110 3.84 17.79 -16.78
CA GLY A 110 2.81 17.02 -16.08
C GLY A 110 3.29 15.71 -15.45
N GLU A 111 4.60 15.44 -15.47
CA GLU A 111 5.25 14.33 -14.78
C GLU A 111 6.05 14.77 -13.55
N ILE A 112 6.16 13.85 -12.59
CA ILE A 112 7.04 13.95 -11.43
C ILE A 112 8.11 12.88 -11.54
N ARG A 113 9.36 13.22 -11.23
CA ARG A 113 10.47 12.26 -11.11
C ARG A 113 11.40 12.68 -10.00
N GLY A 114 11.90 11.73 -9.22
CA GLY A 114 12.82 12.05 -8.14
C GLY A 114 13.22 10.86 -7.30
N SER A 115 13.98 11.15 -6.25
CA SER A 115 14.47 10.18 -5.30
C SER A 115 14.45 10.76 -3.90
N GLY A 116 14.42 9.88 -2.91
CA GLY A 116 14.49 10.27 -1.52
C GLY A 116 14.28 9.08 -0.63
N LYS A 117 13.79 9.34 0.57
CA LYS A 117 13.65 8.33 1.60
C LYS A 117 12.22 8.23 2.10
N ILE A 118 11.84 7.03 2.49
CA ILE A 118 10.55 6.74 3.10
C ILE A 118 10.71 5.89 4.35
N SER A 119 10.04 6.31 5.42
CA SER A 119 9.99 5.61 6.70
C SER A 119 8.66 4.90 6.82
N VAL A 120 8.69 3.56 6.84
CA VAL A 120 7.52 2.69 6.97
C VAL A 120 7.60 1.96 8.31
N ALA A 121 6.46 1.67 8.94
CA ALA A 121 6.44 0.86 10.16
C ALA A 121 7.18 -0.47 9.95
N ASP A 122 8.02 -0.85 10.90
CA ASP A 122 8.76 -2.12 10.85
C ASP A 122 7.78 -3.26 11.15
N PRO A 123 7.51 -4.17 10.19
CA PRO A 123 6.58 -5.27 10.40
C PRO A 123 7.08 -6.28 11.46
N HIS A 124 8.37 -6.26 11.81
CA HIS A 124 8.97 -7.15 12.81
C HIS A 124 9.13 -6.51 14.18
N LYS A 125 8.96 -5.17 14.29
CA LYS A 125 9.18 -4.42 15.54
C LYS A 125 8.07 -3.39 15.73
N ALA A 126 7.06 -3.78 16.50
CA ALA A 126 5.93 -2.91 16.83
C ALA A 126 6.41 -1.54 17.36
N GLY A 127 5.86 -0.47 16.79
CA GLY A 127 6.17 0.91 17.18
C GLY A 127 7.47 1.48 16.62
N GLN A 128 8.27 0.71 15.88
CA GLN A 128 9.46 1.23 15.19
C GLN A 128 9.14 1.51 13.71
N THR A 129 9.88 2.45 13.13
CA THR A 129 9.88 2.68 11.68
C THR A 129 11.25 2.34 11.14
N LYS A 130 11.28 1.87 9.90
CA LYS A 130 12.51 1.63 9.14
C LYS A 130 12.52 2.53 7.92
N GLU A 131 13.65 3.18 7.70
CA GLU A 131 13.89 4.05 6.56
C GLU A 131 14.38 3.24 5.36
N TYR A 132 13.91 3.60 4.18
CA TYR A 132 14.27 2.98 2.91
C TYR A 132 14.54 4.06 1.86
N GLU A 133 15.53 3.81 1.00
CA GLU A 133 15.69 4.55 -0.25
C GLU A 133 14.51 4.23 -1.18
N ALA A 134 13.96 5.26 -1.81
CA ALA A 134 12.82 5.15 -2.69
C ALA A 134 12.89 6.12 -3.87
N LEU A 135 12.29 5.71 -4.98
CA LEU A 135 12.13 6.52 -6.18
C LEU A 135 10.68 6.94 -6.32
N ILE A 136 10.44 8.17 -6.76
CA ILE A 136 9.11 8.70 -7.07
C ILE A 136 9.05 9.01 -8.56
N SER A 137 8.03 8.52 -9.25
CA SER A 137 7.89 8.74 -10.70
C SER A 137 6.45 8.58 -11.19
N GLY A 138 6.14 9.21 -12.32
CA GLY A 138 4.89 9.03 -13.06
C GLY A 138 4.18 10.36 -13.36
N PRO A 139 2.97 10.30 -13.92
CA PRO A 139 2.11 11.48 -14.05
C PRO A 139 1.83 12.09 -12.67
N MET A 140 1.74 13.42 -12.57
CA MET A 140 1.49 14.12 -11.29
C MET A 140 0.15 13.72 -10.63
N ALA A 141 -0.82 13.22 -11.41
CA ALA A 141 -2.08 12.69 -10.90
C ALA A 141 -2.03 11.18 -10.56
N ALA A 142 -0.97 10.46 -10.98
CA ALA A 142 -0.84 9.01 -10.85
C ALA A 142 0.60 8.61 -10.53
N VAL A 143 1.03 8.94 -9.31
CA VAL A 143 2.41 8.81 -8.86
C VAL A 143 2.69 7.42 -8.32
N ASN A 144 3.84 6.85 -8.68
CA ASN A 144 4.35 5.60 -8.11
C ASN A 144 5.59 5.87 -7.26
N ILE A 145 5.61 5.34 -6.03
CA ILE A 145 6.76 5.32 -5.13
C ILE A 145 7.31 3.90 -5.07
N SER A 146 8.52 3.67 -5.57
CA SER A 146 9.17 2.36 -5.60
C SER A 146 10.24 2.24 -4.49
N ILE A 147 10.08 1.24 -3.64
CA ILE A 147 10.87 0.99 -2.42
C ILE A 147 11.53 -0.39 -2.56
N LYS A 148 12.77 -0.44 -3.08
CA LYS A 148 13.43 -1.72 -3.40
C LYS A 148 13.69 -2.60 -2.18
N GLY A 149 14.06 -2.00 -1.05
CA GLY A 149 14.45 -2.73 0.17
C GLY A 149 13.29 -3.25 1.02
N LEU A 150 12.05 -2.84 0.74
CA LEU A 150 10.88 -3.24 1.50
C LEU A 150 10.22 -4.46 0.86
N MET A 151 10.14 -5.57 1.59
CA MET A 151 9.47 -6.81 1.18
C MET A 151 9.98 -7.45 -0.12
N GLY A 152 11.26 -7.24 -0.46
CA GLY A 152 11.81 -7.69 -1.74
C GLY A 152 11.43 -6.81 -2.94
N GLY A 153 10.80 -5.66 -2.68
CA GLY A 153 10.46 -4.64 -3.67
C GLY A 153 8.99 -4.23 -3.57
N THR A 154 8.69 -3.06 -3.03
CA THR A 154 7.32 -2.57 -2.87
C THR A 154 7.08 -1.36 -3.75
N THR A 155 5.90 -1.26 -4.36
CA THR A 155 5.47 -0.04 -5.05
C THR A 155 4.16 0.47 -4.47
N ILE A 156 4.16 1.70 -3.97
CA ILE A 156 2.94 2.42 -3.57
C ILE A 156 2.47 3.21 -4.79
N LYS A 157 1.29 2.88 -5.31
CA LYS A 157 0.62 3.59 -6.40
C LYS A 157 -0.35 4.58 -5.80
N TRP A 158 0.04 5.85 -5.75
CA TRP A 158 -0.82 6.95 -5.32
C TRP A 158 -1.60 7.51 -6.52
N ARG A 159 -2.86 7.85 -6.31
CA ARG A 159 -3.76 8.40 -7.32
C ARG A 159 -4.53 9.56 -6.72
N ASN A 160 -4.51 10.71 -7.38
CA ASN A 160 -5.15 11.92 -6.87
C ASN A 160 -6.68 11.77 -6.78
N GLY A 161 -7.26 12.19 -5.65
CA GLY A 161 -8.71 12.17 -5.44
C GLY A 161 -9.26 10.87 -4.82
N LYS A 162 -10.58 10.70 -4.92
CA LYS A 162 -11.30 9.56 -4.32
C LYS A 162 -11.10 8.28 -5.13
N ALA A 163 -11.05 7.14 -4.44
CA ALA A 163 -10.98 5.84 -5.09
C ALA A 163 -12.30 5.49 -5.80
N PRO A 164 -12.29 5.07 -7.07
CA PRO A 164 -13.44 4.41 -7.68
C PRO A 164 -13.87 3.20 -6.84
N GLU A 165 -15.17 2.97 -6.68
CA GLU A 165 -15.68 1.91 -5.78
C GLU A 165 -15.07 0.53 -6.06
N LYS A 166 -14.86 0.20 -7.34
CA LYS A 166 -14.28 -1.09 -7.73
C LYS A 166 -12.79 -1.22 -7.41
N VAL A 167 -12.06 -0.11 -7.34
CA VAL A 167 -10.64 -0.13 -6.93
C VAL A 167 -10.53 -0.60 -5.48
N LYS A 168 -11.53 -0.33 -4.64
CA LYS A 168 -11.57 -0.78 -3.24
C LYS A 168 -11.62 -2.32 -3.11
N LEU A 169 -11.98 -3.02 -4.18
CA LEU A 169 -11.96 -4.49 -4.27
C LEU A 169 -10.58 -5.04 -4.67
N SER A 170 -9.62 -4.18 -5.01
CA SER A 170 -8.30 -4.64 -5.45
C SER A 170 -7.51 -5.19 -4.25
N GLY A 171 -6.96 -6.38 -4.44
CA GLY A 171 -6.03 -7.01 -3.51
C GLY A 171 -5.88 -8.50 -3.70
N THR A 172 -5.04 -9.08 -2.86
CA THR A 172 -4.86 -10.53 -2.74
C THR A 172 -5.83 -11.06 -1.69
N TYR A 173 -6.54 -12.14 -2.02
CA TYR A 173 -7.48 -12.84 -1.17
C TYR A 173 -6.96 -14.24 -0.89
N LEU A 174 -6.84 -14.60 0.39
CA LEU A 174 -6.36 -15.91 0.81
C LEU A 174 -7.52 -16.74 1.38
N GLY A 175 -7.46 -18.05 1.14
CA GLY A 175 -8.48 -18.99 1.58
C GLY A 175 -8.33 -20.36 0.94
N ASP A 176 -9.45 -21.05 0.82
CA ASP A 176 -9.51 -22.43 0.32
C ASP A 176 -10.14 -22.46 -1.08
N ASN A 177 -9.54 -23.24 -1.97
CA ASN A 177 -10.05 -23.49 -3.31
C ASN A 177 -10.41 -24.98 -3.47
N SER A 178 -11.70 -25.26 -3.62
CA SER A 178 -12.20 -26.59 -3.94
C SER A 178 -12.16 -26.81 -5.45
N VAL A 179 -11.66 -27.95 -5.91
CA VAL A 179 -11.67 -28.36 -7.31
C VAL A 179 -12.39 -29.70 -7.42
N SER A 180 -13.50 -29.72 -8.14
CA SER A 180 -14.35 -30.89 -8.31
C SER A 180 -14.28 -31.45 -9.72
N VAL A 181 -14.28 -32.78 -9.83
CA VAL A 181 -14.32 -33.54 -11.09
C VAL A 181 -15.10 -34.82 -10.86
N THR A 182 -16.11 -35.10 -11.69
CA THR A 182 -16.88 -36.36 -11.65
C THR A 182 -17.33 -36.79 -10.24
N GLY A 183 -17.82 -35.85 -9.42
CA GLY A 183 -18.30 -36.12 -8.05
C GLY A 183 -17.21 -36.21 -6.97
N LEU A 184 -15.93 -36.19 -7.34
CA LEU A 184 -14.81 -36.07 -6.39
C LEU A 184 -14.45 -34.60 -6.20
N THR A 185 -14.06 -34.22 -4.99
CA THR A 185 -13.64 -32.85 -4.64
C THR A 185 -12.31 -32.86 -3.90
N TYR A 186 -11.38 -32.01 -4.33
CA TYR A 186 -10.08 -31.79 -3.71
C TYR A 186 -9.99 -30.36 -3.22
N VAL A 187 -9.36 -30.11 -2.08
CA VAL A 187 -9.27 -28.77 -1.50
C VAL A 187 -7.81 -28.34 -1.43
N ALA A 188 -7.47 -27.27 -2.14
CA ALA A 188 -6.23 -26.55 -1.95
C ALA A 188 -6.42 -25.55 -0.80
N LYS A 189 -5.68 -25.76 0.30
CA LYS A 189 -5.70 -24.88 1.46
C LYS A 189 -4.65 -23.79 1.35
N ASN A 190 -4.89 -22.66 2.01
CA ASN A 190 -3.94 -21.55 2.11
C ASN A 190 -3.43 -21.07 0.74
N THR A 191 -4.29 -21.08 -0.26
CA THR A 191 -4.02 -20.49 -1.58
C THR A 191 -4.79 -19.18 -1.71
N GLY A 192 -4.86 -18.61 -2.91
CA GLY A 192 -5.58 -17.37 -3.11
C GLY A 192 -5.82 -16.97 -4.54
N TYR A 193 -6.49 -15.83 -4.65
CA TYR A 193 -6.74 -15.11 -5.89
C TYR A 193 -6.32 -13.67 -5.68
N SER A 194 -5.79 -13.02 -6.71
CA SER A 194 -5.58 -11.57 -6.69
C SER A 194 -6.46 -10.90 -7.72
N PHE A 195 -7.14 -9.83 -7.33
CA PHE A 195 -7.98 -9.03 -8.21
C PHE A 195 -7.46 -7.59 -8.24
N TRP A 196 -7.47 -6.94 -9.41
CA TRP A 196 -7.15 -5.53 -9.49
C TRP A 196 -7.82 -4.84 -10.67
N VAL A 197 -7.97 -3.52 -10.55
CA VAL A 197 -8.40 -2.62 -11.61
C VAL A 197 -7.14 -2.07 -12.30
N ASN A 198 -7.04 -2.27 -13.61
CA ASN A 198 -5.95 -1.73 -14.42
C ASN A 198 -6.11 -0.21 -14.61
N ASP A 199 -5.02 0.48 -14.96
CA ASP A 199 -5.05 1.94 -15.18
C ASP A 199 -5.98 2.34 -16.35
N ASP A 200 -6.26 1.43 -17.30
CA ASP A 200 -7.22 1.61 -18.39
C ASP A 200 -8.69 1.35 -18.00
N GLY A 201 -8.94 1.00 -16.73
CA GLY A 201 -10.26 0.70 -16.19
C GLY A 201 -10.75 -0.73 -16.43
N THR A 202 -9.96 -1.59 -17.08
CA THR A 202 -10.25 -3.02 -17.20
C THR A 202 -9.96 -3.76 -15.88
N TYR A 203 -10.49 -4.98 -15.74
CA TYR A 203 -10.37 -5.78 -14.52
C TYR A 203 -9.59 -7.05 -14.78
N THR A 204 -8.72 -7.42 -13.85
CA THR A 204 -7.89 -8.62 -13.95
C THR A 204 -8.03 -9.46 -12.69
N ILE A 205 -8.01 -10.78 -12.87
CA ILE A 205 -7.90 -11.73 -11.75
C ILE A 205 -6.78 -12.74 -12.02
N MET A 206 -5.97 -13.02 -11.01
CA MET A 206 -4.93 -14.03 -11.03
C MET A 206 -5.28 -15.15 -10.06
N VAL A 207 -5.24 -16.38 -10.56
CA VAL A 207 -5.27 -17.58 -9.73
C VAL A 207 -3.87 -17.81 -9.23
N LEU A 208 -3.66 -17.84 -7.90
CA LEU A 208 -2.34 -18.09 -7.34
C LEU A 208 -1.95 -19.56 -7.48
N GLY A 209 -0.66 -19.85 -7.33
CA GLY A 209 -0.18 -21.23 -7.25
C GLY A 209 -0.85 -21.97 -6.10
N GLN A 210 -1.11 -23.25 -6.31
CA GLN A 210 -1.86 -24.06 -5.33
C GLN A 210 -1.40 -25.51 -5.34
N LYS A 211 -1.53 -26.18 -4.20
CA LYS A 211 -1.25 -27.60 -4.03
C LYS A 211 -2.56 -28.35 -3.79
N LEU A 212 -2.82 -29.38 -4.58
CA LEU A 212 -3.92 -30.32 -4.37
C LEU A 212 -3.32 -31.65 -3.93
N GLU A 213 -3.59 -32.05 -2.69
CA GLU A 213 -3.06 -33.28 -2.11
C GLU A 213 -4.02 -34.46 -2.30
N GLY A 214 -3.48 -35.66 -2.41
CA GLY A 214 -4.29 -36.89 -2.43
C GLY A 214 -5.21 -37.04 -3.64
N THR A 215 -4.89 -36.41 -4.77
CA THR A 215 -5.66 -36.61 -6.01
C THR A 215 -5.46 -38.03 -6.56
N LEU A 216 -6.36 -38.50 -7.44
CA LEU A 216 -6.17 -39.80 -8.11
C LEU A 216 -4.88 -39.86 -8.95
N MET A 217 -4.33 -38.70 -9.33
CA MET A 217 -3.07 -38.59 -10.04
C MET A 217 -1.88 -38.39 -9.07
N GLY A 218 -2.06 -38.49 -7.76
CA GLY A 218 -1.08 -38.08 -6.74
C GLY A 218 -1.15 -36.59 -6.42
N ASP A 219 -0.26 -36.11 -5.54
CA ASP A 219 -0.20 -34.68 -5.21
C ASP A 219 0.10 -33.85 -6.47
N LEU A 220 -0.65 -32.76 -6.66
CA LEU A 220 -0.47 -31.84 -7.79
C LEU A 220 -0.04 -30.47 -7.27
N THR A 221 1.00 -29.90 -7.89
CA THR A 221 1.33 -28.48 -7.74
C THR A 221 0.91 -27.76 -9.00
N LEU A 222 0.01 -26.79 -8.87
CA LEU A 222 -0.50 -25.97 -9.97
C LEU A 222 0.20 -24.60 -9.95
N GLY A 223 0.62 -24.13 -11.13
CA GLY A 223 1.19 -22.80 -11.32
C GLY A 223 0.12 -21.71 -11.37
N ALA A 224 0.54 -20.48 -11.04
CA ALA A 224 -0.32 -19.32 -11.16
C ALA A 224 -0.61 -18.98 -12.63
N TYR A 225 -1.77 -18.39 -12.88
CA TYR A 225 -2.14 -17.87 -14.20
C TYR A 225 -3.11 -16.69 -14.06
N THR A 226 -3.12 -15.83 -15.07
CA THR A 226 -3.84 -14.55 -15.05
C THR A 226 -4.91 -14.52 -16.13
N ILE A 227 -6.11 -14.07 -15.76
CA ILE A 227 -7.24 -13.84 -16.66
C ILE A 227 -7.48 -12.33 -16.70
N ASN A 228 -7.21 -11.72 -17.86
CA ASN A 228 -7.39 -10.29 -18.08
C ASN A 228 -8.79 -9.98 -18.65
N ASN A 229 -9.21 -8.71 -18.58
CA ASN A 229 -10.41 -8.19 -19.23
C ASN A 229 -11.71 -8.86 -18.75
N LEU A 230 -11.88 -9.01 -17.43
CA LEU A 230 -13.17 -9.42 -16.86
C LEU A 230 -14.22 -8.34 -17.16
N VAL A 231 -15.48 -8.77 -17.26
CA VAL A 231 -16.62 -7.87 -17.47
C VAL A 231 -17.39 -7.74 -16.16
N TYR A 232 -17.67 -6.51 -15.74
CA TYR A 232 -18.50 -6.23 -14.58
C TYR A 232 -19.99 -6.21 -14.96
N ASP A 233 -20.79 -7.04 -14.32
CA ASP A 233 -22.25 -7.04 -14.39
C ASP A 233 -22.82 -6.27 -13.20
N LYS A 234 -23.53 -5.15 -13.49
CA LYS A 234 -24.13 -4.29 -12.47
C LYS A 234 -25.33 -4.94 -11.76
N LYS A 235 -26.09 -5.81 -12.43
CA LYS A 235 -27.30 -6.44 -11.87
C LYS A 235 -26.93 -7.50 -10.83
N THR A 236 -25.87 -8.26 -11.08
CA THR A 236 -25.41 -9.32 -10.18
C THR A 236 -24.24 -8.89 -9.31
N GLU A 237 -23.66 -7.71 -9.55
CA GLU A 237 -22.46 -7.18 -8.91
C GLU A 237 -21.26 -8.14 -9.00
N THR A 238 -21.13 -8.83 -10.13
CA THR A 238 -20.09 -9.84 -10.35
C THR A 238 -19.14 -9.48 -11.48
N PHE A 239 -17.92 -9.98 -11.41
CA PHE A 239 -16.92 -9.88 -12.48
C PHE A 239 -16.79 -11.23 -13.15
N SER A 240 -17.08 -11.32 -14.45
CA SER A 240 -17.10 -12.60 -15.15
C SER A 240 -16.41 -12.54 -16.51
N LYS A 241 -15.94 -13.68 -16.99
CA LYS A 241 -15.39 -13.83 -18.34
C LYS A 241 -15.52 -15.26 -18.84
N ASP A 242 -15.87 -15.44 -20.11
CA ASP A 242 -15.54 -16.64 -20.87
C ASP A 242 -14.12 -16.43 -21.46
N TYR A 243 -13.18 -17.23 -20.98
CA TYR A 243 -11.78 -17.15 -21.36
C TYR A 243 -11.33 -18.39 -22.15
N SER A 244 -12.29 -19.16 -22.70
CA SER A 244 -12.03 -20.37 -23.50
C SER A 244 -11.10 -20.12 -24.70
N ASN A 245 -11.09 -18.89 -25.21
CA ASN A 245 -10.34 -18.50 -26.40
C ASN A 245 -9.08 -17.67 -26.09
N ASP A 246 -8.74 -17.48 -24.81
CA ASP A 246 -7.58 -16.69 -24.39
C ASP A 246 -6.24 -17.42 -24.58
N GLY A 247 -6.28 -18.72 -24.91
CA GLY A 247 -5.07 -19.53 -25.08
C GLY A 247 -4.32 -19.82 -23.76
N LEU A 248 -4.97 -19.60 -22.61
CA LEU A 248 -4.36 -19.82 -21.30
C LEU A 248 -4.06 -21.31 -21.07
N LYS A 249 -2.96 -21.58 -20.37
CA LYS A 249 -2.53 -22.93 -20.04
C LYS A 249 -2.41 -23.11 -18.54
N LEU A 250 -2.98 -24.20 -18.04
CA LEU A 250 -2.71 -24.67 -16.68
C LEU A 250 -1.34 -25.34 -16.66
N LYS A 251 -0.42 -24.76 -15.88
CA LYS A 251 0.86 -25.40 -15.57
C LYS A 251 0.70 -26.28 -14.35
N PHE A 252 1.12 -27.54 -14.41
CA PHE A 252 1.12 -28.40 -13.23
C PHE A 252 2.27 -29.42 -13.23
N LYS A 253 2.60 -29.92 -12.05
CA LYS A 253 3.50 -31.07 -11.87
C LYS A 253 2.92 -32.05 -10.86
N LYS A 254 3.27 -33.33 -10.99
CA LYS A 254 2.83 -34.39 -10.08
C LYS A 254 3.93 -34.76 -9.08
N GLY A 255 3.60 -34.83 -7.80
CA GLY A 255 4.49 -35.27 -6.74
C GLY A 255 5.85 -34.55 -6.78
N ALA A 256 6.92 -35.33 -6.84
CA ALA A 256 8.29 -34.85 -6.90
C ALA A 256 8.80 -34.51 -8.32
N GLU A 257 7.94 -34.54 -9.35
CA GLU A 257 8.32 -34.12 -10.70
C GLU A 257 8.94 -32.70 -10.67
N THR A 258 10.02 -32.50 -11.42
CA THR A 258 10.72 -31.21 -11.51
C THR A 258 10.19 -30.36 -12.66
N GLU A 259 9.64 -30.99 -13.70
CA GLU A 259 9.14 -30.34 -14.89
C GLU A 259 7.63 -30.08 -14.80
N TYR A 260 7.22 -28.89 -15.25
CA TYR A 260 5.81 -28.56 -15.40
C TYR A 260 5.29 -29.02 -16.75
N LYS A 261 4.13 -29.68 -16.74
CA LYS A 261 3.30 -29.90 -17.92
C LYS A 261 2.35 -28.72 -18.09
N GLU A 262 2.00 -28.43 -19.35
CA GLU A 262 1.07 -27.34 -19.67
C GLU A 262 -0.12 -27.86 -20.46
N TYR A 263 -1.33 -27.66 -19.94
CA TYR A 263 -2.57 -28.02 -20.62
C TYR A 263 -3.38 -26.78 -20.98
N LEU A 264 -3.78 -26.67 -22.24
CA LEU A 264 -4.66 -25.60 -22.71
C LEU A 264 -5.99 -25.65 -21.94
N LEU A 265 -6.46 -24.47 -21.52
CA LEU A 265 -7.75 -24.30 -20.88
C LEU A 265 -8.81 -24.02 -21.94
N THR A 266 -9.86 -24.83 -21.98
CA THR A 266 -11.00 -24.70 -22.89
C THR A 266 -12.31 -24.81 -22.11
N LYS A 267 -13.44 -24.40 -22.70
CA LYS A 267 -14.75 -24.36 -22.01
C LYS A 267 -14.63 -23.66 -20.65
N ALA A 268 -13.92 -22.55 -20.66
CA ALA A 268 -13.32 -21.95 -19.49
C ALA A 268 -14.05 -20.65 -19.13
N THR A 269 -14.63 -20.60 -17.94
CA THR A 269 -15.42 -19.47 -17.45
C THR A 269 -15.03 -19.15 -16.03
N ILE A 270 -15.02 -17.86 -15.70
CA ILE A 270 -14.77 -17.38 -14.35
C ILE A 270 -15.86 -16.38 -13.94
N LYS A 271 -16.23 -16.41 -12.66
CA LYS A 271 -17.13 -15.48 -12.01
C LYS A 271 -16.65 -15.18 -10.60
N ALA A 272 -16.37 -13.92 -10.31
CA ALA A 272 -15.95 -13.41 -9.01
C ALA A 272 -17.08 -12.58 -8.38
N THR A 273 -17.35 -12.82 -7.10
CA THR A 273 -18.36 -12.14 -6.28
C THR A 273 -17.72 -11.66 -5.00
N PHE A 274 -17.87 -10.37 -4.68
CA PHE A 274 -17.27 -9.75 -3.51
C PHE A 274 -18.31 -9.52 -2.42
N GLY A 275 -18.00 -9.92 -1.19
CA GLY A 275 -18.80 -9.59 -0.02
C GLY A 275 -18.42 -8.25 0.58
N LYS A 276 -19.38 -7.60 1.24
CA LYS A 276 -19.17 -6.31 1.95
C LYS A 276 -18.17 -6.41 3.12
N ASP A 277 -17.92 -7.63 3.58
CA ASP A 277 -17.03 -7.98 4.69
C ASP A 277 -15.61 -8.33 4.24
N GLY A 278 -15.22 -7.94 3.02
CA GLY A 278 -13.91 -8.23 2.43
C GLY A 278 -13.74 -9.69 1.98
N SER A 279 -14.82 -10.45 1.83
CA SER A 279 -14.76 -11.79 1.22
C SER A 279 -14.74 -11.75 -0.30
N LEU A 280 -14.16 -12.79 -0.88
CA LEU A 280 -14.19 -13.09 -2.30
C LEU A 280 -14.61 -14.55 -2.49
N LYS A 281 -15.68 -14.77 -3.26
CA LYS A 281 -16.03 -16.07 -3.83
C LYS A 281 -15.69 -16.07 -5.32
N VAL A 282 -14.97 -17.09 -5.79
CA VAL A 282 -14.71 -17.27 -7.23
C VAL A 282 -15.21 -18.64 -7.67
N GLU A 283 -16.00 -18.67 -8.73
CA GLU A 283 -16.38 -19.88 -9.46
C GLU A 283 -15.57 -19.90 -10.75
N ASN A 284 -14.71 -20.90 -10.93
CA ASN A 284 -13.78 -21.00 -12.06
C ASN A 284 -13.86 -22.40 -12.65
N ASN A 285 -14.51 -22.52 -13.81
CA ASN A 285 -14.77 -23.80 -14.46
C ASN A 285 -13.98 -23.88 -15.76
N PHE A 286 -13.34 -25.02 -16.03
CA PHE A 286 -12.57 -25.22 -17.26
C PHE A 286 -12.32 -26.69 -17.56
N THR A 287 -12.06 -27.01 -18.82
CA THR A 287 -11.46 -28.28 -19.25
C THR A 287 -9.97 -28.06 -19.51
N ALA A 288 -9.12 -28.84 -18.83
CA ALA A 288 -7.68 -28.82 -19.07
C ALA A 288 -7.27 -29.90 -20.08
N GLY A 289 -6.66 -29.49 -21.18
CA GLY A 289 -6.20 -30.40 -22.24
C GLY A 289 -7.37 -31.18 -22.84
N HIS A 290 -7.19 -32.49 -22.99
CA HIS A 290 -8.21 -33.40 -23.54
C HIS A 290 -9.00 -34.14 -22.44
N MET A 291 -9.11 -33.58 -21.23
CA MET A 291 -9.90 -34.24 -20.18
C MET A 291 -11.35 -34.41 -20.63
N PRO A 292 -11.95 -35.60 -20.41
CA PRO A 292 -13.32 -35.90 -20.85
C PRO A 292 -14.37 -35.12 -20.06
N PHE A 293 -14.03 -34.62 -18.86
CA PHE A 293 -14.94 -33.88 -17.98
C PHE A 293 -14.31 -32.56 -17.54
N PRO A 294 -15.11 -31.47 -17.42
CA PRO A 294 -14.63 -30.19 -16.92
C PRO A 294 -14.34 -30.25 -15.42
N LEU A 295 -13.38 -29.43 -14.99
CA LEU A 295 -13.09 -29.13 -13.60
C LEU A 295 -13.94 -27.94 -13.15
N GLN A 296 -14.45 -28.03 -11.93
CA GLN A 296 -15.22 -26.95 -11.29
C GLN A 296 -14.47 -26.45 -10.07
N GLY A 297 -13.96 -25.22 -10.14
CA GLY A 297 -13.27 -24.55 -9.06
C GLY A 297 -14.21 -23.65 -8.27
N VAL A 298 -14.19 -23.75 -6.94
CA VAL A 298 -14.88 -22.83 -6.03
C VAL A 298 -13.91 -22.37 -4.95
N PHE A 299 -13.52 -21.12 -5.03
CA PHE A 299 -12.70 -20.45 -4.02
C PHE A 299 -13.56 -19.64 -3.07
N ASN A 300 -13.22 -19.69 -1.79
CA ASN A 300 -13.72 -18.77 -0.77
C ASN A 300 -12.54 -18.24 0.04
N GLY A 301 -12.39 -16.92 0.07
CA GLY A 301 -11.30 -16.30 0.81
C GLY A 301 -11.63 -14.90 1.30
N LYS A 302 -10.66 -14.33 2.01
CA LYS A 302 -10.71 -13.00 2.61
C LYS A 302 -9.53 -12.18 2.13
N ILE A 303 -9.74 -10.88 1.98
CA ILE A 303 -8.66 -9.96 1.62
C ILE A 303 -7.53 -10.06 2.63
N TYR A 304 -6.33 -10.27 2.12
CA TYR A 304 -5.10 -10.25 2.88
C TYR A 304 -4.56 -8.82 2.86
N LYS A 305 -4.46 -8.23 4.05
CA LYS A 305 -3.79 -6.95 4.26
C LYS A 305 -2.73 -7.16 5.34
N MET A 306 -1.49 -6.76 5.06
CA MET A 306 -0.61 -6.25 6.12
C MET A 306 -1.29 -5.10 6.80
#